data_AF-A0A0N4WDR6-F1
#
_entry.id   AF-A0A0N4WDR6-F1
#
_cell.length_a   1.000
_cell.length_b   1.000
_cell.length_c   1.000
_cell.angle_alpha   90.00
_cell.angle_beta   90.00
_cell.angle_gamma   90.00
#
_symmetry.space_group_name_H-M   'P 1'
#
loop_
_entity.id
_entity.type
_entity.pdbx_description
1 polymer ?
#
loop_
_entity_poly.entity_id
_entity_poly.type
_entity_poly.pdbx_seq_one_letter_code
_entity_poly.pdbx_strand_id
1 'polypeptide(L)'
;MDNELALLGLYIEEEEPTPISLENSMNLLLDGIDRQLATAASIRSDWTRMKGDIVLNCDRPQEQVIVLNKILRAAEMSKEKIVQLSYKYFLTRKWYESLSDPIRCNSWIELQRRVTDISAILSTNNGELKRLGPVIREVETELIKAEQQQQIHDSKLYDQAETHKKMAFTLQRTIQRQHDEIVALKQKIDELEAMRLQKEEQQRQLQQVLEQAKGREVEEEISDKAYLERMIEEVEDDRMEDLPNVEDTSSGDEDGCMEEIPTLEQISSDEEDNRVDDHTSLNRLQEDLWKIKKVLKKFPYRMIGDTKGVASDKPCAFCGKTKRHFSDSCPKVTNGNERYHIVSTGKLCVHCLDNCPKHKCKFKPRSCWYCDRVRGTIAEDMIPEDNGHHKALCSVADSRSLLVNRIASLKKEIEERRARSRGRECRRIDP
;
A
#
# COMPACT_ATOMS: atom_id res chain seq x y z
N MET A 1 17.05 7.57 28.34
CA MET A 1 15.83 7.83 29.14
C MET A 1 15.67 6.86 30.29
N ASP A 2 15.53 5.54 30.10
CA ASP A 2 15.30 4.63 31.24
C ASP A 2 16.42 4.61 32.29
N ASN A 3 17.69 4.61 31.87
CA ASN A 3 18.83 4.75 32.81
C ASN A 3 18.92 6.13 33.48
N GLU A 4 18.29 7.17 32.92
CA GLU A 4 18.37 8.54 33.45
C GLU A 4 17.26 8.81 34.47
N LEU A 5 16.08 8.22 34.25
CA LEU A 5 15.02 8.18 35.24
C LEU A 5 15.40 7.28 36.41
N ALA A 6 16.13 6.19 36.18
CA ALA A 6 16.69 5.37 37.26
C ALA A 6 17.71 6.14 38.11
N LEU A 7 18.59 6.95 37.49
CA LEU A 7 19.54 7.78 38.22
C LEU A 7 18.84 8.88 39.03
N LEU A 8 17.83 9.54 38.44
CA LEU A 8 16.98 10.52 39.14
C LEU A 8 16.15 9.87 40.25
N GLY A 9 15.66 8.64 40.04
CA GLY A 9 14.99 7.83 41.05
C GLY A 9 15.91 7.53 42.22
N LEU A 10 17.18 7.17 41.97
CA LEU A 10 18.19 7.02 43.03
C LEU A 10 18.45 8.33 43.79
N TYR A 11 18.41 9.49 43.12
CA TYR A 11 18.51 10.80 43.79
C TYR A 11 17.25 11.19 44.59
N ILE A 12 16.11 10.55 44.32
CA ILE A 12 14.82 10.87 44.94
C ILE A 12 14.47 9.87 46.06
N GLU A 13 14.85 8.60 45.93
CA GLU A 13 14.32 7.51 46.78
C GLU A 13 15.24 7.07 47.93
N GLU A 14 16.57 7.26 47.91
CA GLU A 14 17.43 6.78 49.01
C GLU A 14 18.64 7.69 49.32
N GLU A 15 18.80 8.03 50.60
CA GLU A 15 19.96 8.62 51.31
C GLU A 15 20.64 9.89 50.74
N GLU A 16 21.04 10.81 51.64
CA GLU A 16 21.86 11.97 51.23
C GLU A 16 23.14 11.47 50.54
N PRO A 17 23.41 11.88 49.29
CA PRO A 17 24.52 11.31 48.53
C PRO A 17 25.85 11.60 49.21
N THR A 18 26.62 10.55 49.49
CA THR A 18 27.93 10.71 50.11
C THR A 18 28.90 11.43 49.17
N PRO A 19 29.85 12.22 49.69
CA PRO A 19 30.88 12.85 48.87
C PRO A 19 31.64 11.88 47.94
N ILE A 20 31.91 10.65 48.40
CA ILE A 20 32.57 9.61 47.58
C ILE A 20 31.68 9.20 46.39
N SER A 21 30.37 9.06 46.60
CA SER A 21 29.42 8.74 45.53
C SER A 21 29.40 9.85 44.46
N LEU A 22 29.39 11.11 44.89
CA LEU A 22 29.44 12.27 43.99
C LEU A 22 30.76 12.36 43.22
N GLU A 23 31.90 12.09 43.87
CA GLU A 23 33.22 12.00 43.21
C GLU A 23 33.24 10.95 42.10
N ASN A 24 32.70 9.75 42.37
CA ASN A 24 32.58 8.68 41.38
C ASN A 24 31.64 9.07 40.23
N SER A 25 30.50 9.68 40.54
CA SER A 25 29.55 10.19 39.55
C SER A 25 30.20 11.25 38.64
N MET A 26 30.92 12.21 39.21
CA MET A 26 31.67 13.22 38.45
C MET A 26 32.72 12.57 37.53
N ASN A 27 33.45 11.56 38.00
CA ASN A 27 34.41 10.83 37.17
C ASN A 27 33.77 10.16 35.96
N LEU A 28 32.63 9.50 36.16
CA LEU A 28 31.87 8.86 35.07
C LEU A 28 31.32 9.90 34.09
N LEU A 29 30.87 11.06 34.58
CA LEU A 29 30.39 12.15 33.74
C LEU A 29 31.52 12.75 32.91
N LEU A 30 32.72 12.94 33.48
CA LEU A 30 33.90 13.39 32.74
C LEU A 30 34.30 12.39 31.64
N ASP A 31 34.37 11.10 31.96
CA ASP A 31 34.64 10.05 30.96
C ASP A 31 33.57 10.05 29.85
N GLY A 32 32.31 10.27 30.23
CA GLY A 32 31.19 10.40 29.31
C GLY A 32 31.38 11.59 28.36
N ILE A 33 31.75 12.76 28.90
CA ILE A 33 32.03 13.97 28.13
C ILE A 33 33.16 13.68 27.13
N ASP A 34 34.31 13.18 27.59
CA ASP A 34 35.47 12.90 26.75
C ASP A 34 35.13 11.97 25.58
N ARG A 35 34.38 10.89 25.84
CA ARG A 35 33.90 9.97 24.79
C ARG A 35 32.97 10.65 23.80
N GLN A 36 32.08 11.52 24.26
CA GLN A 36 31.18 12.26 23.36
C GLN A 36 31.92 13.32 22.54
N LEU A 37 32.93 13.99 23.10
CA LEU A 37 33.80 14.90 22.34
C LEU A 37 34.59 14.14 21.26
N ALA A 38 35.15 12.98 21.58
CA ALA A 38 35.81 12.12 20.61
C ALA A 38 34.85 11.64 19.50
N THR A 39 33.62 11.28 19.87
CA THR A 39 32.56 10.90 18.92
C THR A 39 32.21 12.06 17.98
N ALA A 40 32.02 13.27 18.52
CA ALA A 40 31.76 14.47 17.73
C ALA A 40 32.90 14.76 16.76
N ALA A 41 34.16 14.63 17.22
CA ALA A 41 35.33 14.78 16.37
C ALA A 41 35.35 13.76 15.22
N SER A 42 35.06 12.49 15.50
CA SER A 42 34.94 11.44 14.47
C SER A 42 33.87 11.78 13.44
N ILE A 43 32.68 12.21 13.88
CA ILE A 43 31.57 12.59 12.99
C ILE A 43 32.00 13.71 12.04
N ARG A 44 32.74 14.72 12.52
CA ARG A 44 33.26 15.79 11.66
C ARG A 44 34.29 15.28 10.66
N SER A 45 35.20 14.40 11.09
CA SER A 45 36.20 13.81 10.21
C SER A 45 35.55 12.94 9.13
N ASP A 46 34.54 12.15 9.51
CA ASP A 46 33.75 11.33 8.60
C ASP A 46 32.98 12.21 7.60
N TRP A 47 32.34 13.28 8.06
CA TRP A 47 31.69 14.25 7.18
C TRP A 47 32.67 14.87 6.19
N THR A 48 33.83 15.31 6.67
CA THR A 48 34.86 15.94 5.83
C THR A 48 35.36 15.00 4.75
N ARG A 49 35.59 13.72 5.10
CA ARG A 49 35.97 12.67 4.15
C ARG A 49 34.86 12.46 3.11
N MET A 50 33.64 12.26 3.56
CA MET A 50 32.50 11.99 2.69
C MET A 50 32.17 13.15 1.74
N LYS A 51 32.31 14.38 2.21
CA LYS A 51 32.12 15.60 1.40
C LYS A 51 33.13 15.68 0.24
N GLY A 52 34.33 15.13 0.43
CA GLY A 52 35.35 15.04 -0.63
C GLY A 52 35.25 13.80 -1.50
N ASP A 53 34.52 12.78 -1.06
CA ASP A 53 34.43 11.50 -1.75
C ASP A 53 33.39 11.49 -2.88
N ILE A 54 33.66 10.66 -3.88
CA ILE A 54 32.76 10.34 -5.00
C ILE A 54 31.43 9.73 -4.51
N VAL A 55 31.40 9.18 -3.30
CA VAL A 55 30.23 8.53 -2.68
C VAL A 55 29.01 9.46 -2.65
N LEU A 56 29.16 10.73 -2.26
CA LEU A 56 28.03 11.68 -2.31
C LEU A 56 27.64 12.11 -3.73
N ASN A 57 28.51 11.88 -4.73
CA ASN A 57 28.29 12.31 -6.11
C ASN A 57 27.85 11.18 -7.06
N CYS A 58 28.08 9.92 -6.71
CA CYS A 58 27.81 8.76 -7.59
C CYS A 58 26.78 7.78 -7.04
N ASP A 59 26.40 7.86 -5.76
CA ASP A 59 25.38 6.97 -5.21
C ASP A 59 23.98 7.35 -5.70
N ARG A 60 23.06 6.37 -5.67
CA ARG A 60 21.66 6.64 -6.01
C ARG A 60 21.08 7.66 -5.02
N PRO A 61 20.17 8.56 -5.44
CA PRO A 61 19.61 9.58 -4.55
C PRO A 61 19.02 8.99 -3.24
N GLN A 62 18.44 7.79 -3.29
CA GLN A 62 17.90 7.13 -2.10
C GLN A 62 19.01 6.74 -1.08
N GLU A 63 20.17 6.30 -1.56
CA GLU A 63 21.30 5.89 -0.71
C GLU A 63 21.92 7.13 -0.05
N GLN A 64 22.07 8.22 -0.81
CA GLN A 64 22.54 9.50 -0.29
C GLN A 64 21.65 10.00 0.86
N VAL A 65 20.33 9.97 0.68
CA VAL A 65 19.36 10.38 1.73
C VAL A 65 19.52 9.54 3.00
N ILE A 66 19.71 8.22 2.89
CA ILE A 66 19.89 7.33 4.05
C ILE A 66 21.18 7.68 4.80
N VAL A 67 22.27 7.82 4.05
CA VAL A 67 23.60 8.08 4.60
C VAL A 67 23.66 9.45 5.28
N LEU A 68 23.14 10.49 4.63
CA LEU A 68 23.07 11.85 5.18
C LEU A 68 22.20 11.90 6.45
N ASN A 69 21.04 11.24 6.45
CA ASN A 69 20.21 11.12 7.65
C ASN A 69 20.93 10.44 8.82
N LYS A 70 21.74 9.42 8.56
CA LYS A 70 22.49 8.71 9.60
C LYS A 70 23.52 9.62 10.26
N ILE A 71 24.27 10.39 9.46
CA ILE A 71 25.24 11.36 9.97
C ILE A 71 24.54 12.46 10.75
N LEU A 72 23.45 13.02 10.20
CA LEU A 72 22.69 14.09 10.83
C LEU A 72 22.22 13.68 12.22
N ARG A 73 21.57 12.52 12.34
CA ARG A 73 21.12 11.98 13.63
C ARG A 73 22.28 11.75 14.60
N ALA A 74 23.40 11.19 14.12
CA ALA A 74 24.57 10.98 14.96
C ALA A 74 25.13 12.31 15.50
N ALA A 75 25.21 13.33 14.65
CA ALA A 75 25.67 14.67 15.02
C ALA A 75 24.72 15.35 16.02
N GLU A 76 23.41 15.31 15.77
CA GLU A 76 22.39 15.88 16.68
C GLU A 76 22.40 15.18 18.04
N MET A 77 22.43 13.84 18.07
CA MET A 77 22.51 13.08 19.31
C MET A 77 23.80 13.38 20.08
N SER A 78 24.94 13.48 19.38
CA SER A 78 26.21 13.82 20.02
C SER A 78 26.17 15.23 20.62
N LYS A 79 25.61 16.20 19.91
CA LYS A 79 25.39 17.57 20.39
C LYS A 79 24.55 17.58 21.67
N GLU A 80 23.42 16.89 21.66
CA GLU A 80 22.52 16.79 22.80
C GLU A 80 23.20 16.15 24.01
N LYS A 81 23.89 15.02 23.82
CA LYS A 81 24.60 14.31 24.90
C LYS A 81 25.71 15.16 25.51
N ILE A 82 26.48 15.90 24.72
CA ILE A 82 27.49 16.82 25.24
C ILE A 82 26.84 17.85 26.17
N VAL A 83 25.74 18.48 25.76
CA VAL A 83 25.02 19.46 26.58
C VAL A 83 24.48 18.82 27.86
N GLN A 84 23.83 17.68 27.75
CA GLN A 84 23.25 16.96 28.89
C GLN A 84 24.32 16.55 29.91
N LEU A 85 25.42 15.94 29.47
CA LEU A 85 26.51 15.53 30.35
C LEU A 85 27.21 16.73 30.99
N SER A 86 27.40 17.83 30.25
CA SER A 86 27.96 19.08 30.78
C SER A 86 27.10 19.65 31.90
N TYR A 87 25.78 19.69 31.69
CA TYR A 87 24.83 20.19 32.67
C TYR A 87 24.79 19.30 33.92
N LYS A 88 24.76 17.98 33.74
CA LYS A 88 24.80 17.02 34.86
C LYS A 88 26.09 17.15 35.66
N TYR A 89 27.24 17.27 34.99
CA TYR A 89 28.52 17.48 35.67
C TYR A 89 28.51 18.77 36.49
N PHE A 90 28.04 19.87 35.91
CA PHE A 90 27.93 21.16 36.60
C PHE A 90 27.06 21.07 37.86
N LEU A 91 25.88 20.46 37.78
CA LEU A 91 24.99 20.29 38.93
C LEU A 91 25.60 19.39 40.00
N THR A 92 26.15 18.23 39.60
CA THR A 92 26.78 17.28 40.52
C THR A 92 27.96 17.94 41.23
N ARG A 93 28.75 18.73 40.52
CA ARG A 93 29.87 19.48 41.07
C ARG A 93 29.42 20.56 42.07
N LYS A 94 28.36 21.30 41.75
CA LYS A 94 27.79 22.30 42.67
C LYS A 94 27.24 21.68 43.95
N TRP A 95 26.63 20.51 43.83
CA TRP A 95 26.16 19.75 44.98
C TRP A 95 27.32 19.24 45.83
N TYR A 96 28.34 18.67 45.20
CA TYR A 96 29.55 18.22 45.88
C TYR A 96 30.25 19.34 46.67
N GLU A 97 30.36 20.54 46.08
CA GLU A 97 30.90 21.75 46.74
C GLU A 97 30.08 22.19 47.96
N SER A 98 28.77 21.91 47.99
CA SER A 98 27.91 22.26 49.12
C SER A 98 27.98 21.27 50.30
N LEU A 99 28.33 20.01 50.01
CA LEU A 99 28.37 18.93 51.00
C LEU A 99 29.78 18.67 51.55
N SER A 100 30.82 18.98 50.76
CA SER A 100 32.20 18.63 51.08
C SER A 100 32.97 19.82 51.63
N ASP A 101 33.89 19.56 52.56
CA ASP A 101 34.81 20.59 53.01
C ASP A 101 35.76 21.05 51.87
N PRO A 102 36.29 22.29 51.93
CA PRO A 102 37.17 22.81 50.89
C PRO A 102 38.47 22.00 50.71
N ILE A 103 38.97 21.35 51.76
CA ILE A 103 40.24 20.60 51.74
C ILE A 103 40.07 19.35 50.89
N ARG A 104 38.98 18.61 51.11
CA ARG A 104 38.60 17.43 50.33
C ARG A 104 38.31 17.81 48.88
N CYS A 105 37.63 18.93 48.64
CA CYS A 105 37.39 19.42 47.29
C CYS A 105 38.70 19.65 46.52
N ASN A 106 39.67 20.31 47.15
CA ASN A 106 40.98 20.58 46.55
C ASN A 106 41.79 19.28 46.37
N SER A 107 41.81 18.41 47.38
CA SER A 107 42.50 17.12 47.30
C SER A 107 41.98 16.25 46.16
N TRP A 108 40.66 16.19 45.97
CA TRP A 108 40.07 15.47 44.84
C TRP A 108 40.45 16.09 43.50
N ILE A 109 40.42 17.43 43.38
CA ILE A 109 40.85 18.14 42.17
C ILE A 109 42.32 17.83 41.83
N GLU A 110 43.21 17.87 42.83
CA GLU A 110 44.64 17.59 42.66
C GLU A 110 44.90 16.13 42.27
N LEU A 111 44.10 15.19 42.81
CA LEU A 111 44.19 13.78 42.47
C LEU A 111 43.77 13.51 41.02
N GLN A 112 42.87 14.34 40.48
CA GLN A 112 42.44 14.24 39.09
C GLN A 112 43.55 14.73 38.16
N ARG A 113 44.17 13.80 37.43
CA ARG A 113 45.18 14.09 36.38
C ARG A 113 44.60 14.73 35.11
N ARG A 114 43.40 15.31 35.18
CA ARG A 114 42.63 15.85 34.06
C ARG A 114 42.01 17.20 34.43
N VAL A 115 41.58 17.93 33.41
CA VAL A 115 40.91 19.22 33.59
C VAL A 115 39.58 19.00 34.32
N THR A 116 39.50 19.43 35.58
CA THR A 116 38.29 19.39 36.41
C THR A 116 37.62 20.75 36.54
N ASP A 117 38.31 21.82 36.14
CA ASP A 117 37.79 23.18 36.15
C ASP A 117 36.55 23.29 35.25
N ILE A 118 35.46 23.78 35.86
CA ILE A 118 34.16 23.90 35.21
C ILE A 118 34.26 24.81 33.99
N SER A 119 34.99 25.94 34.11
CA SER A 119 35.10 26.92 33.03
C SER A 119 35.83 26.31 31.82
N ALA A 120 36.93 25.60 32.06
CA ALA A 120 37.69 24.92 31.02
C ALA A 120 36.89 23.79 30.34
N ILE A 121 36.14 22.98 31.09
CA ILE A 121 35.26 21.93 30.53
C ILE A 121 34.17 22.57 29.67
N LEU A 122 33.45 23.57 30.19
CA LEU A 122 32.39 24.26 29.44
C LEU A 122 32.93 24.96 28.19
N SER A 123 34.11 25.57 28.27
CA SER A 123 34.79 26.18 27.13
C SER A 123 35.13 25.15 26.05
N THR A 124 35.67 24.01 26.45
CA THR A 124 35.99 22.89 25.54
C THR A 124 34.73 22.36 24.86
N ASN A 125 33.69 22.09 25.65
CA ASN A 125 32.41 21.59 25.15
C ASN A 125 31.74 22.59 24.21
N ASN A 126 31.74 23.88 24.57
CA ASN A 126 31.21 24.94 23.71
C ASN A 126 32.02 25.08 22.41
N GLY A 127 33.35 24.95 22.47
CA GLY A 127 34.21 24.92 21.30
C GLY A 127 33.84 23.79 20.33
N GLU A 128 33.61 22.59 20.85
CA GLU A 128 33.19 21.44 20.06
C GLU A 128 31.77 21.59 19.50
N LEU A 129 30.82 22.09 20.29
CA LEU A 129 29.46 22.40 19.84
C LEU A 129 29.45 23.46 18.72
N LYS A 130 30.30 24.49 18.82
CA LYS A 130 30.46 25.52 17.79
C LYS A 130 31.02 24.97 16.48
N ARG A 131 31.87 23.94 16.54
CA ARG A 131 32.42 23.26 15.36
C ARG A 131 31.44 22.25 14.77
N LEU A 132 30.64 21.57 15.60
CA LEU A 132 29.64 20.59 15.16
C LEU A 132 28.40 21.26 14.54
N GLY A 133 28.02 22.45 15.00
CA GLY A 133 26.87 23.20 14.48
C GLY A 133 26.91 23.48 12.97
N PRO A 134 28.01 24.00 12.40
CA PRO A 134 28.19 24.14 10.96
C PRO A 134 28.05 22.82 10.21
N VAL A 135 28.64 21.73 10.72
CA VAL A 135 28.54 20.41 10.10
C VAL A 135 27.10 19.93 10.03
N ILE A 136 26.32 20.08 11.10
CA ILE A 136 24.88 19.75 11.10
C ILE A 136 24.15 20.51 9.99
N ARG A 137 24.35 21.84 9.89
CA ARG A 137 23.69 22.66 8.87
C ARG A 137 24.10 22.30 7.44
N GLU A 138 25.38 21.95 7.24
CA GLU A 138 25.86 21.49 5.94
C GLU A 138 25.22 20.16 5.55
N VAL A 139 25.18 19.19 6.48
CA VAL A 139 24.54 17.88 6.25
C VAL A 139 23.05 18.05 5.97
N GLU A 140 22.35 18.92 6.71
CA GLU A 140 20.94 19.25 6.45
C GLU A 140 20.73 19.82 5.04
N THR A 141 21.61 20.73 4.62
CA THR A 141 21.53 21.36 3.30
C THR A 141 21.72 20.32 2.19
N GLU A 142 22.71 19.43 2.32
CA GLU A 142 22.92 18.35 1.36
C GLU A 142 21.79 17.31 1.40
N LEU A 143 21.23 17.03 2.57
CA LEU A 143 20.07 16.14 2.70
C LEU A 143 18.87 16.67 1.92
N ILE A 144 18.54 17.96 2.07
CA ILE A 144 17.46 18.60 1.33
C ILE A 144 17.68 18.49 -0.18
N LYS A 145 18.92 18.69 -0.65
CA LYS A 145 19.25 18.52 -2.09
C LYS A 145 19.08 17.08 -2.55
N ALA A 146 19.54 16.11 -1.77
CA ALA A 146 19.41 14.69 -2.09
C ALA A 146 17.92 14.26 -2.13
N GLU A 147 17.10 14.74 -1.20
CA GLU A 147 15.65 14.49 -1.19
C GLU A 147 14.95 15.09 -2.42
N GLN A 148 15.32 16.32 -2.82
CA GLN A 148 14.81 16.93 -4.05
C GLN A 148 15.20 16.12 -5.30
N GLN A 149 16.45 15.67 -5.38
CA GLN A 149 16.91 14.82 -6.49
C GLN A 149 16.18 13.48 -6.52
N GLN A 150 15.94 12.86 -5.36
CA GLN A 150 15.15 11.65 -5.24
C GLN A 150 13.72 11.88 -5.75
N GLN A 151 13.08 12.97 -5.36
CA GLN A 151 11.72 13.29 -5.81
C GLN A 151 11.65 13.46 -7.33
N ILE A 152 12.65 14.13 -7.94
CA ILE A 152 12.74 14.28 -9.40
C ILE A 152 12.92 12.92 -10.06
N HIS A 153 13.80 12.07 -9.52
CA HIS A 153 14.03 10.72 -10.03
C HIS A 153 12.76 9.87 -9.97
N ASP A 154 12.06 9.88 -8.84
CA ASP A 154 10.82 9.13 -8.65
C ASP A 154 9.70 9.63 -9.58
N SER A 155 9.64 10.96 -9.85
CA SER A 155 8.73 11.53 -10.85
C SER A 155 9.06 11.04 -12.26
N LYS A 156 10.35 11.03 -12.66
CA LYS A 156 10.76 10.54 -13.99
C LYS A 156 10.44 9.06 -14.18
N LEU A 157 10.66 8.24 -13.15
CA LEU A 157 10.30 6.83 -13.18
C LEU A 157 8.78 6.62 -13.30
N TYR A 158 7.99 7.45 -12.61
CA TYR A 158 6.54 7.42 -12.74
C TYR A 158 6.09 7.75 -14.17
N ASP A 159 6.65 8.81 -14.76
CA ASP A 159 6.33 9.20 -16.13
C ASP A 159 6.73 8.11 -17.14
N GLN A 160 7.90 7.49 -16.97
CA GLN A 160 8.33 6.34 -17.79
C GLN A 160 7.43 5.11 -17.62
N ALA A 161 7.00 4.82 -16.39
CA ALA A 161 6.06 3.72 -16.15
C ALA A 161 4.71 3.97 -16.84
N GLU A 162 4.24 5.22 -16.83
CA GLU A 162 2.99 5.60 -17.48
C GLU A 162 3.11 5.57 -19.01
N THR A 163 4.24 5.96 -19.60
CA THR A 163 4.46 5.80 -21.05
C THR A 163 4.53 4.32 -21.45
N HIS A 164 5.24 3.49 -20.69
CA HIS A 164 5.28 2.04 -20.92
C HIS A 164 3.90 1.40 -20.80
N LYS A 165 3.07 1.84 -19.84
CA LYS A 165 1.69 1.37 -19.70
C LYS A 165 0.83 1.73 -20.91
N LYS A 166 0.96 2.95 -21.45
CA LYS A 166 0.26 3.37 -22.68
C LYS A 166 0.71 2.58 -23.90
N MET A 167 2.02 2.33 -24.02
CA MET A 167 2.57 1.47 -25.08
C MET A 167 2.03 0.04 -24.97
N ALA A 168 2.06 -0.56 -23.78
CA ALA A 168 1.52 -1.89 -23.53
C ALA A 168 0.03 -1.99 -23.89
N PHE A 169 -0.78 -0.98 -23.52
CA PHE A 169 -2.19 -0.94 -23.90
C PHE A 169 -2.39 -0.85 -25.42
N THR A 170 -1.55 -0.07 -26.11
CA THR A 170 -1.60 0.06 -27.57
C THR A 170 -1.22 -1.24 -28.26
N LEU A 171 -0.15 -1.90 -27.79
CA LEU A 171 0.28 -3.21 -28.28
C LEU A 171 -0.80 -4.28 -28.04
N GLN A 172 -1.40 -4.31 -26.84
CA GLN A 172 -2.49 -5.23 -26.51
C GLN A 172 -3.68 -5.05 -27.46
N ARG A 173 -4.05 -3.81 -27.77
CA ARG A 173 -5.14 -3.53 -28.72
C ARG A 173 -4.81 -3.97 -30.15
N THR A 174 -3.56 -3.82 -30.58
CA THR A 174 -3.10 -4.31 -31.89
C THR A 174 -3.11 -5.82 -31.95
N ILE A 175 -2.62 -6.51 -30.89
CA ILE A 175 -2.67 -7.96 -30.78
C ILE A 175 -4.12 -8.46 -30.83
N GLN A 176 -5.04 -7.82 -30.11
CA GLN A 176 -6.45 -8.20 -30.14
C GLN A 176 -7.04 -8.05 -31.55
N ARG A 177 -6.77 -6.94 -32.23
CA ARG A 177 -7.23 -6.74 -33.62
C ARG A 177 -6.68 -7.83 -34.55
N GLN A 178 -5.39 -8.13 -34.46
CA GLN A 178 -4.77 -9.20 -35.26
C GLN A 178 -5.37 -10.57 -34.92
N HIS A 179 -5.70 -10.83 -33.66
CA HIS A 179 -6.37 -12.06 -33.25
C HIS A 179 -7.78 -12.17 -33.88
N ASP A 180 -8.58 -11.10 -33.82
CA ASP A 180 -9.92 -11.05 -34.41
C ASP A 180 -9.85 -11.24 -35.95
N GLU A 181 -8.87 -10.63 -36.62
CA GLU A 181 -8.60 -10.81 -38.05
C GLU A 181 -8.22 -12.26 -38.39
N ILE A 182 -7.37 -12.90 -37.57
CA ILE A 182 -7.02 -14.32 -37.74
C ILE A 182 -8.25 -15.20 -37.58
N VAL A 183 -9.11 -14.95 -36.60
CA VAL A 183 -10.37 -15.71 -36.40
C VAL A 183 -11.28 -15.55 -37.60
N ALA A 184 -11.47 -14.34 -38.11
CA ALA A 184 -12.29 -14.09 -39.30
C ALA A 184 -11.72 -14.76 -40.57
N LEU A 185 -10.39 -14.78 -40.73
CA LEU A 185 -9.75 -15.49 -41.83
C LEU A 185 -9.91 -17.00 -41.72
N LYS A 186 -9.82 -17.56 -40.51
CA LYS A 186 -10.08 -19.00 -40.28
C LYS A 186 -11.50 -19.38 -40.69
N GLN A 187 -12.51 -18.62 -40.28
CA GLN A 187 -13.90 -18.85 -40.68
C GLN A 187 -14.07 -18.85 -42.21
N LYS A 188 -13.44 -17.90 -42.91
CA LYS A 188 -13.47 -17.86 -44.39
C LYS A 188 -12.78 -19.06 -45.04
N ILE A 189 -11.71 -19.58 -44.43
CA ILE A 189 -11.04 -20.80 -44.92
C ILE A 189 -12.00 -21.98 -44.77
N ASP A 190 -12.65 -22.13 -43.61
CA ASP A 190 -13.61 -23.21 -43.35
C ASP A 190 -14.80 -23.15 -44.34
N GLU A 191 -15.33 -21.96 -44.62
CA GLU A 191 -16.37 -21.74 -45.64
C GLU A 191 -15.92 -22.12 -47.06
N LEU A 192 -14.71 -21.71 -47.45
CA LEU A 192 -14.12 -22.05 -48.75
C LEU A 192 -13.87 -23.56 -48.89
N GLU A 193 -13.43 -24.22 -47.83
CA GLU A 193 -13.26 -25.66 -47.80
C GLU A 193 -14.59 -26.41 -47.92
N ALA A 194 -15.64 -25.96 -47.22
CA ALA A 194 -16.99 -26.51 -47.36
C ALA A 194 -17.53 -26.36 -48.79
N MET A 195 -17.38 -25.18 -49.40
CA MET A 195 -17.76 -24.96 -50.80
C MET A 195 -16.94 -25.83 -51.77
N ARG A 196 -15.64 -26.03 -51.50
CA ARG A 196 -14.79 -26.91 -52.31
C ARG A 196 -15.30 -28.36 -52.27
N LEU A 197 -15.60 -28.87 -51.08
CA LEU A 197 -16.16 -30.21 -50.90
C LEU A 197 -17.51 -30.37 -51.60
N GLN A 198 -18.40 -29.37 -51.49
CA GLN A 198 -19.69 -29.39 -52.19
C GLN A 198 -19.52 -29.41 -53.72
N LYS A 199 -18.57 -28.64 -54.25
CA LYS A 199 -18.27 -28.62 -55.69
C LYS A 199 -17.65 -29.93 -56.18
N GLU A 200 -16.76 -30.53 -55.40
CA GLU A 200 -16.20 -31.86 -55.67
C GLU A 200 -17.30 -32.93 -55.70
N GLU A 201 -18.26 -32.87 -54.78
CA GLU A 201 -19.42 -33.77 -54.75
C GLU A 201 -20.35 -33.57 -55.96
N GLN A 202 -20.69 -32.31 -56.29
CA GLN A 202 -21.46 -32.00 -57.50
C GLN A 202 -20.77 -32.50 -58.78
N GLN A 203 -19.44 -32.38 -58.87
CA GLN A 203 -18.67 -32.92 -59.99
C GLN A 203 -18.78 -34.44 -60.06
N ARG A 204 -18.65 -35.16 -58.93
CA ARG A 204 -18.82 -36.62 -58.89
C ARG A 204 -20.21 -37.05 -59.35
N GLN A 205 -21.25 -36.38 -58.88
CA GLN A 205 -22.63 -36.64 -59.29
C GLN A 205 -22.83 -36.43 -60.80
N LEU A 206 -22.30 -35.33 -61.34
CA LEU A 206 -22.36 -35.05 -62.78
C LEU A 206 -21.62 -36.12 -63.60
N GLN A 207 -20.46 -36.57 -63.12
CA GLN A 207 -19.66 -37.61 -63.77
C GLN A 207 -20.38 -38.96 -63.77
N GLN A 208 -21.08 -39.29 -62.68
CA GLN A 208 -21.90 -40.51 -62.56
C GLN A 208 -23.11 -40.47 -63.51
N VAL A 209 -23.79 -39.32 -63.65
CA VAL A 209 -24.89 -39.14 -64.62
C VAL A 209 -24.38 -39.29 -66.06
N LEU A 210 -23.22 -38.73 -66.38
CA LEU A 210 -22.59 -38.87 -67.70
C LEU A 210 -22.19 -40.33 -68.01
N GLU A 211 -21.68 -41.08 -67.02
CA GLU A 211 -21.40 -42.51 -67.18
C GLU A 211 -22.68 -43.34 -67.33
N GLN A 212 -23.75 -43.02 -66.61
CA GLN A 212 -25.07 -43.66 -66.78
C GLN A 212 -25.70 -43.34 -68.14
N ALA A 213 -25.53 -42.12 -68.65
CA ALA A 213 -25.98 -41.75 -70.00
C ALA A 213 -25.20 -42.48 -71.10
N LYS A 214 -23.89 -42.66 -70.94
CA LYS A 214 -23.07 -43.49 -71.84
C LYS A 214 -23.38 -44.99 -71.76
N GLY A 215 -23.91 -45.47 -70.63
CA GLY A 215 -24.41 -46.83 -70.48
C GLY A 215 -25.78 -47.09 -71.12
N ARG A 216 -26.47 -46.05 -71.61
CA ARG A 216 -27.83 -46.11 -72.17
C ARG A 216 -27.91 -45.75 -73.65
N GLU A 217 -26.77 -45.72 -74.35
CA GLU A 217 -26.70 -45.70 -75.83
C GLU A 217 -26.61 -47.14 -76.40
N VAL A 218 -27.54 -47.99 -75.99
CA VAL A 218 -28.01 -49.13 -76.82
C VAL A 218 -29.52 -49.17 -76.64
N GLU A 219 -30.24 -48.99 -77.76
CA GLU A 219 -31.71 -48.99 -77.92
C GLU A 219 -32.44 -47.68 -77.56
N GLU A 220 -32.48 -46.73 -78.49
CA GLU A 220 -33.64 -46.51 -79.38
C GLU A 220 -33.46 -45.18 -80.15
N GLU A 221 -33.12 -45.26 -81.43
CA GLU A 221 -33.31 -44.15 -82.38
C GLU A 221 -34.82 -43.94 -82.58
N ILE A 222 -35.40 -42.93 -81.92
CA ILE A 222 -36.69 -42.34 -82.30
C ILE A 222 -36.44 -40.88 -82.69
N SER A 223 -37.00 -40.52 -83.84
CA SER A 223 -36.71 -39.31 -84.60
C SER A 223 -37.34 -38.04 -84.00
N ASP A 224 -36.53 -37.24 -83.31
CA ASP A 224 -36.88 -35.96 -82.67
C ASP A 224 -37.12 -34.78 -83.64
N LYS A 225 -37.28 -35.04 -84.93
CA LYS A 225 -37.63 -33.99 -85.89
C LYS A 225 -39.11 -33.57 -85.78
N ALA A 226 -39.98 -34.44 -85.26
CA ALA A 226 -41.42 -34.17 -85.14
C ALA A 226 -41.84 -33.53 -83.79
N TYR A 227 -40.98 -33.58 -82.77
CA TYR A 227 -41.28 -33.02 -81.45
C TYR A 227 -40.99 -31.51 -81.37
N LEU A 228 -39.96 -31.05 -82.09
CA LEU A 228 -39.52 -29.65 -82.12
C LEU A 228 -40.50 -28.70 -82.83
N GLU A 229 -41.33 -29.18 -83.76
CA GLU A 229 -42.31 -28.34 -84.46
C GLU A 229 -43.54 -27.98 -83.60
N ARG A 230 -43.75 -28.66 -82.45
CA ARG A 230 -44.93 -28.41 -81.59
C ARG A 230 -44.64 -27.49 -80.38
N MET A 231 -43.39 -27.32 -79.97
CA MET A 231 -43.05 -26.45 -78.81
C MET A 231 -42.72 -25.00 -79.17
N ILE A 232 -42.80 -24.62 -80.45
CA ILE A 232 -42.55 -23.23 -80.89
C ILE A 232 -43.87 -22.43 -80.96
N GLU A 233 -45.03 -23.06 -80.80
CA GLU A 233 -46.34 -22.41 -81.04
C GLU A 233 -47.12 -22.03 -79.77
N GLU A 234 -46.66 -22.39 -78.57
CA GLU A 234 -47.35 -22.04 -77.33
C GLU A 234 -46.39 -21.41 -76.31
N VAL A 235 -46.82 -20.25 -75.79
CA VAL A 235 -46.26 -19.46 -74.67
C VAL A 235 -45.33 -18.30 -75.06
N GLU A 236 -45.89 -17.37 -75.85
CA GLU A 236 -45.70 -15.92 -75.66
C GLU A 236 -46.76 -15.37 -74.67
N ASP A 237 -46.40 -14.27 -73.98
CA ASP A 237 -47.17 -13.42 -73.05
C ASP A 237 -47.52 -14.04 -71.66
N ASP A 238 -47.30 -13.40 -70.50
CA ASP A 238 -47.44 -11.96 -70.21
C ASP A 238 -46.77 -11.53 -68.87
N ARG A 239 -46.68 -10.21 -68.70
CA ARG A 239 -45.89 -9.35 -67.79
C ARG A 239 -46.23 -9.29 -66.27
N MET A 240 -45.34 -8.57 -65.56
CA MET A 240 -45.53 -7.70 -64.36
C MET A 240 -45.66 -8.40 -62.99
N GLU A 241 -45.30 -7.85 -61.82
CA GLU A 241 -44.50 -6.72 -61.29
C GLU A 241 -44.45 -6.94 -59.75
N ASP A 242 -43.58 -6.22 -59.04
CA ASP A 242 -43.65 -5.83 -57.62
C ASP A 242 -43.28 -6.76 -56.43
N LEU A 243 -42.26 -6.28 -55.70
CA LEU A 243 -41.98 -6.44 -54.26
C LEU A 243 -43.00 -5.60 -53.43
N PRO A 244 -43.36 -5.91 -52.16
CA PRO A 244 -42.47 -5.68 -51.01
C PRO A 244 -42.64 -6.56 -49.73
N ASN A 245 -41.60 -6.54 -48.88
CA ASN A 245 -41.51 -6.43 -47.39
C ASN A 245 -42.84 -6.61 -46.58
N VAL A 246 -42.97 -7.23 -45.39
CA VAL A 246 -42.27 -7.15 -44.07
C VAL A 246 -42.84 -8.25 -43.11
N GLU A 247 -42.13 -8.57 -42.01
CA GLU A 247 -42.64 -9.03 -40.67
C GLU A 247 -43.41 -10.37 -40.58
N ASP A 248 -43.46 -11.16 -39.51
CA ASP A 248 -42.88 -11.30 -38.17
C ASP A 248 -43.49 -12.63 -37.64
N THR A 249 -43.02 -13.13 -36.50
CA THR A 249 -43.65 -14.14 -35.61
C THR A 249 -43.51 -15.64 -35.92
N SER A 250 -42.73 -16.32 -35.08
CA SER A 250 -43.25 -17.20 -34.00
C SER A 250 -42.55 -18.56 -33.87
N SER A 251 -41.90 -18.73 -32.72
CA SER A 251 -41.90 -19.91 -31.83
C SER A 251 -41.65 -21.30 -32.41
N GLY A 252 -40.53 -21.89 -31.98
CA GLY A 252 -40.30 -23.33 -31.97
C GLY A 252 -39.26 -23.66 -30.92
N ASP A 253 -39.70 -23.70 -29.66
CA ASP A 253 -38.96 -24.37 -28.57
C ASP A 253 -38.90 -25.86 -28.90
N GLU A 254 -37.71 -26.37 -29.25
CA GLU A 254 -37.42 -27.80 -29.21
C GLU A 254 -36.30 -28.06 -28.21
N ASP A 255 -36.76 -28.43 -27.01
CA ASP A 255 -36.05 -29.13 -25.96
C ASP A 255 -35.58 -30.50 -26.50
N GLY A 256 -34.30 -30.57 -26.88
CA GLY A 256 -33.64 -31.75 -27.42
C GLY A 256 -32.53 -32.22 -26.49
N CYS A 257 -32.93 -32.93 -25.44
CA CYS A 257 -32.07 -33.68 -24.54
C CYS A 257 -31.23 -34.71 -25.32
N MET A 258 -29.90 -34.56 -25.36
CA MET A 258 -29.01 -35.66 -25.73
C MET A 258 -27.87 -35.80 -24.72
N GLU A 259 -27.73 -37.05 -24.32
CA GLU A 259 -26.92 -37.60 -23.24
C GLU A 259 -25.42 -37.43 -23.49
N GLU A 260 -24.72 -36.98 -22.46
CA GLU A 260 -23.25 -37.10 -22.38
C GLU A 260 -22.86 -38.57 -22.27
N ILE A 261 -22.01 -39.00 -23.19
CA ILE A 261 -21.24 -40.24 -23.12
C ILE A 261 -20.07 -40.01 -22.15
N PRO A 262 -19.93 -40.75 -21.03
CA PRO A 262 -18.71 -40.74 -20.24
C PRO A 262 -17.75 -41.79 -20.80
N THR A 263 -16.75 -41.36 -21.58
CA THR A 263 -15.58 -42.20 -21.88
C THR A 263 -14.54 -42.02 -20.78
N LEU A 264 -14.40 -43.10 -20.03
CA LEU A 264 -13.44 -43.30 -18.96
C LEU A 264 -12.09 -43.70 -19.58
N GLU A 265 -11.15 -42.77 -19.69
CA GLU A 265 -9.73 -43.10 -19.78
C GLU A 265 -8.94 -42.31 -18.73
N GLN A 266 -8.45 -43.07 -17.76
CA GLN A 266 -7.56 -42.68 -16.70
C GLN A 266 -6.19 -42.35 -17.29
N ILE A 267 -5.80 -41.06 -17.26
CA ILE A 267 -4.39 -40.67 -17.22
C ILE A 267 -4.26 -39.62 -16.12
N SER A 268 -3.52 -39.98 -15.07
CA SER A 268 -3.21 -39.17 -13.90
C SER A 268 -2.55 -37.84 -14.27
N SER A 269 -3.12 -36.71 -13.84
CA SER A 269 -2.47 -35.40 -13.90
C SER A 269 -2.86 -34.47 -12.73
N ASP A 270 -2.95 -34.99 -11.52
CA ASP A 270 -3.30 -34.23 -10.30
C ASP A 270 -2.26 -33.18 -9.83
N GLU A 271 -1.16 -32.96 -10.58
CA GLU A 271 -0.12 -31.99 -10.21
C GLU A 271 -0.08 -30.69 -11.04
N GLU A 272 -0.77 -30.61 -12.18
CA GLU A 272 -0.73 -29.40 -13.02
C GLU A 272 -1.87 -28.41 -12.73
N ASP A 273 -3.03 -28.88 -12.26
CA ASP A 273 -4.19 -28.01 -11.99
C ASP A 273 -4.00 -27.13 -10.73
N ASN A 274 -3.14 -27.55 -9.79
CA ASN A 274 -2.81 -26.77 -8.59
C ASN A 274 -1.88 -25.56 -8.83
N ARG A 275 -1.27 -25.42 -10.01
CA ARG A 275 -0.32 -24.32 -10.30
C ARG A 275 -1.02 -23.03 -10.71
N VAL A 276 -2.17 -23.15 -11.38
CA VAL A 276 -2.95 -22.00 -11.86
C VAL A 276 -3.63 -21.27 -10.68
N ASP A 277 -4.01 -22.02 -9.64
CA ASP A 277 -4.66 -21.46 -8.45
C ASP A 277 -3.71 -20.63 -7.58
N ASP A 278 -2.46 -21.08 -7.36
CA ASP A 278 -1.53 -20.38 -6.44
C ASP A 278 -1.07 -19.01 -7.00
N HIS A 279 -0.83 -18.91 -8.31
CA HIS A 279 -0.51 -17.63 -8.96
C HIS A 279 -1.68 -16.64 -8.92
N THR A 280 -2.89 -17.11 -9.18
CA THR A 280 -4.12 -16.30 -9.11
C THR A 280 -4.34 -15.79 -7.69
N SER A 281 -4.10 -16.65 -6.70
CA SER A 281 -4.24 -16.33 -5.28
C SER A 281 -3.20 -15.30 -4.79
N LEU A 282 -1.95 -15.40 -5.25
CA LEU A 282 -0.89 -14.43 -4.93
C LEU A 282 -1.18 -13.05 -5.53
N ASN A 283 -1.70 -13.00 -6.75
CA ASN A 283 -2.13 -11.75 -7.39
C ASN A 283 -3.29 -11.08 -6.63
N ARG A 284 -4.28 -11.86 -6.16
CA ARG A 284 -5.37 -11.35 -5.31
C ARG A 284 -4.84 -10.72 -4.02
N LEU A 285 -3.92 -11.38 -3.33
CA LEU A 285 -3.29 -10.84 -2.12
C LEU A 285 -2.51 -9.53 -2.38
N GLN A 286 -1.79 -9.45 -3.51
CA GLN A 286 -1.10 -8.22 -3.90
C GLN A 286 -2.08 -7.08 -4.21
N GLU A 287 -3.19 -7.40 -4.88
CA GLU A 287 -4.25 -6.43 -5.18
C GLU A 287 -4.90 -5.92 -3.89
N ASP A 288 -5.23 -6.79 -2.96
CA ASP A 288 -5.77 -6.43 -1.64
C ASP A 288 -4.79 -5.59 -0.83
N LEU A 289 -3.50 -5.94 -0.84
CA LEU A 289 -2.45 -5.16 -0.22
C LEU A 289 -2.39 -3.74 -0.81
N TRP A 290 -2.53 -3.61 -2.13
CA TRP A 290 -2.56 -2.31 -2.80
C TRP A 290 -3.82 -1.52 -2.45
N LYS A 291 -5.00 -2.15 -2.47
CA LYS A 291 -6.29 -1.54 -2.08
C LYS A 291 -6.23 -1.02 -0.65
N ILE A 292 -5.77 -1.83 0.31
CA ILE A 292 -5.66 -1.43 1.72
C ILE A 292 -4.65 -0.29 1.89
N LYS A 293 -3.50 -0.33 1.22
CA LYS A 293 -2.53 0.80 1.24
C LYS A 293 -3.15 2.10 0.71
N LYS A 294 -3.94 2.02 -0.37
CA LYS A 294 -4.64 3.16 -0.95
C LYS A 294 -5.67 3.74 0.03
N VAL A 295 -6.43 2.88 0.71
CA VAL A 295 -7.37 3.28 1.76
C VAL A 295 -6.62 3.93 2.93
N LEU A 296 -5.53 3.33 3.42
CA LEU A 296 -4.76 3.84 4.56
C LEU A 296 -4.26 5.29 4.37
N LYS A 297 -3.89 5.66 3.13
CA LYS A 297 -3.48 7.04 2.80
C LYS A 297 -4.59 8.08 2.97
N LYS A 298 -5.84 7.69 2.72
CA LYS A 298 -7.02 8.56 2.82
C LYS A 298 -7.89 8.24 4.05
N PHE A 299 -7.41 7.34 4.91
CA PHE A 299 -8.18 6.84 6.04
C PHE A 299 -8.43 7.97 7.03
N PRO A 300 -9.69 8.20 7.43
CA PRO A 300 -10.03 9.33 8.25
C PRO A 300 -9.48 9.14 9.68
N TYR A 301 -9.01 10.23 10.28
CA TYR A 301 -8.47 10.22 11.64
C TYR A 301 -9.14 11.28 12.49
N ARG A 302 -9.28 10.96 13.77
CA ARG A 302 -9.80 11.85 14.79
C ARG A 302 -8.69 12.80 15.25
N MET A 303 -8.92 14.10 15.19
CA MET A 303 -7.99 15.08 15.77
C MET A 303 -8.24 15.17 17.28
N ILE A 304 -7.33 14.63 18.08
CA ILE A 304 -7.38 14.68 19.54
C ILE A 304 -6.64 15.91 20.05
N GLY A 305 -7.24 16.64 20.99
CA GLY A 305 -6.60 17.75 21.67
C GLY A 305 -7.45 19.02 21.73
N ASP A 306 -6.90 20.05 22.35
CA ASP A 306 -7.54 21.36 22.46
C ASP A 306 -7.49 22.08 21.11
N THR A 307 -8.64 22.52 20.64
CA THR A 307 -8.77 23.26 19.37
C THR A 307 -8.94 24.74 19.67
N LYS A 308 -8.06 25.59 19.14
CA LYS A 308 -8.21 27.05 19.25
C LYS A 308 -9.49 27.48 18.52
N GLY A 309 -10.37 28.21 19.20
CA GLY A 309 -11.58 28.78 18.57
C GLY A 309 -12.88 27.99 18.74
N VAL A 310 -13.00 27.09 19.73
CA VAL A 310 -14.30 26.44 20.03
C VAL A 310 -15.23 27.43 20.73
N ALA A 311 -16.09 28.10 19.95
CA ALA A 311 -17.11 29.01 20.47
C ALA A 311 -18.32 28.31 21.12
N SER A 312 -18.28 26.99 21.32
CA SER A 312 -19.42 26.24 21.84
C SER A 312 -19.50 26.33 23.37
N ASP A 313 -20.61 26.89 23.88
CA ASP A 313 -20.97 26.84 25.30
C ASP A 313 -21.35 25.42 25.76
N LYS A 314 -21.51 24.45 24.83
CA LYS A 314 -21.84 23.07 25.18
C LYS A 314 -20.62 22.35 25.79
N PRO A 315 -20.77 21.68 26.95
CA PRO A 315 -19.70 20.87 27.52
C PRO A 315 -19.41 19.64 26.64
N CYS A 316 -18.17 19.18 26.66
CA CYS A 316 -17.80 17.90 26.05
C CYS A 316 -18.61 16.76 26.69
N ALA A 317 -19.29 15.96 25.87
CA ALA A 317 -20.16 14.87 26.32
C ALA A 317 -19.41 13.75 27.09
N PHE A 318 -18.08 13.71 27.00
CA PHE A 318 -17.25 12.67 27.62
C PHE A 318 -16.54 13.16 28.88
N CYS A 319 -15.92 14.34 28.84
CA CYS A 319 -15.13 14.86 29.96
C CYS A 319 -15.73 16.07 30.70
N GLY A 320 -16.87 16.58 30.23
CA GLY A 320 -17.58 17.71 30.84
C GLY A 320 -16.94 19.09 30.67
N LYS A 321 -15.70 19.18 30.16
CA LYS A 321 -15.03 20.48 29.98
C LYS A 321 -15.73 21.32 28.91
N THR A 322 -15.91 22.62 29.18
CA THR A 322 -16.47 23.62 28.26
C THR A 322 -15.35 24.38 27.52
N LYS A 323 -15.63 24.87 26.30
CA LYS A 323 -14.78 25.79 25.51
C LYS A 323 -13.32 25.36 25.22
N ARG A 324 -12.93 24.11 25.47
CA ARG A 324 -11.56 23.61 25.18
C ARG A 324 -11.46 22.78 23.90
N HIS A 325 -12.42 21.87 23.69
CA HIS A 325 -12.45 20.98 22.54
C HIS A 325 -13.88 20.53 22.23
N PHE A 326 -14.13 20.10 20.99
CA PHE A 326 -15.37 19.41 20.64
C PHE A 326 -15.39 17.99 21.21
N SER A 327 -16.57 17.42 21.47
CA SER A 327 -16.70 16.03 21.94
C SER A 327 -15.93 15.04 21.04
N ASP A 328 -15.94 15.26 19.72
CA ASP A 328 -15.19 14.47 18.74
C ASP A 328 -13.67 14.43 19.04
N SER A 329 -13.12 15.48 19.62
CA SER A 329 -11.68 15.72 19.87
C SER A 329 -11.26 15.52 21.33
N CYS A 330 -12.10 14.86 22.16
CA CYS A 330 -11.80 14.71 23.58
C CYS A 330 -10.46 14.00 23.86
N PRO A 331 -9.53 14.62 24.61
CA PRO A 331 -8.23 14.03 24.93
C PRO A 331 -8.27 13.05 26.10
N LYS A 332 -9.32 13.06 26.92
CA LYS A 332 -9.45 12.13 28.05
C LYS A 332 -10.00 10.77 27.64
N VAL A 333 -10.96 10.76 26.73
CA VAL A 333 -11.64 9.56 26.25
C VAL A 333 -11.40 9.50 24.76
N THR A 334 -10.42 8.72 24.32
CA THR A 334 -9.98 8.68 22.91
C THR A 334 -10.66 7.55 22.14
N ASN A 335 -10.94 6.43 22.80
CA ASN A 335 -11.47 5.21 22.19
C ASN A 335 -12.98 5.31 21.89
N GLY A 336 -13.39 5.01 20.65
CA GLY A 336 -14.78 5.05 20.21
C GLY A 336 -15.72 4.11 20.96
N ASN A 337 -15.27 2.90 21.33
CA ASN A 337 -16.09 1.94 22.08
C ASN A 337 -16.34 2.44 23.51
N GLU A 338 -15.31 3.01 24.16
CA GLU A 338 -15.45 3.64 25.48
C GLU A 338 -16.42 4.82 25.42
N ARG A 339 -16.32 5.66 24.39
CA ARG A 339 -17.25 6.76 24.15
C ARG A 339 -18.69 6.29 23.98
N TYR A 340 -18.90 5.21 23.23
CA TYR A 340 -20.21 4.59 23.07
C TYR A 340 -20.74 4.09 24.41
N HIS A 341 -19.90 3.43 25.22
CA HIS A 341 -20.29 2.96 26.55
C HIS A 341 -20.71 4.11 27.49
N ILE A 342 -19.96 5.23 27.49
CA ILE A 342 -20.30 6.44 28.27
C ILE A 342 -21.67 6.98 27.87
N VAL A 343 -21.94 7.09 26.56
CA VAL A 343 -23.23 7.58 26.04
C VAL A 343 -24.38 6.64 26.41
N SER A 344 -24.19 5.34 26.23
CA SER A 344 -25.19 4.32 26.56
C SER A 344 -25.51 4.30 28.05
N THR A 345 -24.49 4.37 28.91
CA THR A 345 -24.66 4.40 30.37
C THR A 345 -25.29 5.70 30.84
N GLY A 346 -24.91 6.83 30.25
CA GLY A 346 -25.46 8.16 30.51
C GLY A 346 -26.86 8.39 29.94
N LYS A 347 -27.44 7.39 29.24
CA LYS A 347 -28.74 7.47 28.54
C LYS A 347 -28.83 8.62 27.54
N LEU A 348 -27.70 9.04 26.99
CA LEU A 348 -27.64 10.07 25.95
C LEU A 348 -28.00 9.47 24.58
N CYS A 349 -28.55 10.28 23.68
CA CYS A 349 -28.85 9.81 22.33
C CYS A 349 -27.56 9.61 21.51
N VAL A 350 -27.40 8.42 20.92
CA VAL A 350 -26.23 8.06 20.09
C VAL A 350 -26.06 8.94 18.84
N HIS A 351 -27.11 9.63 18.38
CA HIS A 351 -27.06 10.48 17.19
C HIS A 351 -26.76 11.96 17.47
N CYS A 352 -27.11 12.47 18.66
CA CYS A 352 -26.95 13.91 19.00
C CYS A 352 -26.13 14.18 20.26
N LEU A 353 -25.77 13.15 21.03
CA LEU A 353 -25.06 13.24 22.31
C LEU A 353 -25.80 14.08 23.37
N ASP A 354 -27.12 14.18 23.25
CA ASP A 354 -27.98 15.01 24.10
C ASP A 354 -29.21 14.20 24.50
N ASN A 355 -29.97 14.71 25.47
CA ASN A 355 -31.22 14.13 25.91
C ASN A 355 -32.34 14.46 24.91
N CYS A 356 -32.62 13.54 23.99
CA CYS A 356 -33.75 13.68 23.06
C CYS A 356 -34.65 12.44 23.08
N PRO A 357 -35.92 12.56 22.65
CA PRO A 357 -36.84 11.43 22.59
C PRO A 357 -36.31 10.36 21.62
N LYS A 358 -36.25 9.10 22.07
CA LYS A 358 -35.61 7.97 21.36
C LYS A 358 -36.01 7.81 19.88
N HIS A 359 -37.23 8.21 19.51
CA HIS A 359 -37.76 8.04 18.15
C HIS A 359 -37.87 9.33 17.33
N LYS A 360 -37.47 10.49 17.87
CA LYS A 360 -37.63 11.80 17.22
C LYS A 360 -36.34 12.61 17.12
N CYS A 361 -35.19 11.95 17.18
CA CYS A 361 -33.91 12.63 17.03
C CYS A 361 -33.76 13.19 15.60
N LYS A 362 -33.71 14.52 15.47
CA LYS A 362 -33.50 15.23 14.19
C LYS A 362 -32.21 14.81 13.47
N PHE A 363 -31.24 14.26 14.20
CA PHE A 363 -29.93 13.86 13.67
C PHE A 363 -29.86 12.41 13.22
N LYS A 364 -30.89 11.59 13.48
CA LYS A 364 -30.92 10.17 13.05
C LYS A 364 -30.69 9.96 11.54
N PRO A 365 -31.21 10.80 10.63
CA PRO A 365 -30.98 10.61 9.19
C PRO A 365 -29.55 10.90 8.73
N ARG A 366 -28.69 11.49 9.57
CA ARG A 366 -27.33 11.86 9.18
C ARG A 366 -26.41 10.67 9.33
N SER A 367 -25.75 10.32 8.24
CA SER A 367 -24.69 9.33 8.24
C SER A 367 -23.43 9.86 8.96
N CYS A 368 -22.68 8.92 9.54
CA CYS A 368 -21.42 9.24 10.20
C CYS A 368 -20.35 9.57 9.15
N TRP A 369 -19.74 10.76 9.26
CA TRP A 369 -18.69 11.21 8.34
C TRP A 369 -17.51 10.24 8.21
N TYR A 370 -17.10 9.60 9.31
CA TYR A 370 -16.02 8.61 9.30
C TYR A 370 -16.42 7.34 8.53
N CYS A 371 -17.64 6.85 8.74
CA CYS A 371 -18.16 5.66 8.06
C CYS A 371 -18.36 5.90 6.56
N ASP A 372 -18.89 7.07 6.18
CA ASP A 372 -19.09 7.42 4.76
C ASP A 372 -17.77 7.49 3.98
N ARG A 373 -16.66 7.80 4.66
CA ARG A 373 -15.33 7.82 4.04
C ARG A 373 -14.75 6.43 3.76
N VAL A 374 -15.20 5.41 4.48
CA VAL A 374 -14.70 4.02 4.34
C VAL A 374 -15.69 3.09 3.65
N ARG A 375 -16.97 3.47 3.53
CA ARG A 375 -18.01 2.72 2.82
C ARG A 375 -17.63 2.49 1.35
N GLY A 376 -17.89 1.28 0.85
CA GLY A 376 -17.52 0.87 -0.51
C GLY A 376 -16.01 0.63 -0.71
N THR A 377 -15.26 0.46 0.37
CA THR A 377 -13.83 0.12 0.31
C THR A 377 -13.54 -1.21 1.00
N ILE A 378 -12.33 -1.73 0.84
CA ILE A 378 -11.88 -2.97 1.51
C ILE A 378 -11.83 -2.87 3.05
N ALA A 379 -12.07 -1.68 3.62
CA ALA A 379 -12.15 -1.44 5.06
C ALA A 379 -13.60 -1.22 5.55
N GLU A 380 -14.61 -1.55 4.72
CA GLU A 380 -16.03 -1.43 5.07
C GLU A 380 -16.43 -2.35 6.23
N ASP A 381 -15.72 -3.46 6.42
CA ASP A 381 -15.83 -4.37 7.55
C ASP A 381 -15.52 -3.72 8.91
N MET A 382 -14.92 -2.53 8.91
CA MET A 382 -14.66 -1.75 10.14
C MET A 382 -15.82 -0.85 10.56
N ILE A 383 -16.88 -0.74 9.75
CA ILE A 383 -18.06 0.07 10.08
C ILE A 383 -18.91 -0.69 11.11
N PRO A 384 -19.24 -0.09 12.27
CA PRO A 384 -20.09 -0.75 13.27
C PRO A 384 -21.53 -0.91 12.77
N GLU A 385 -22.16 -2.04 13.10
CA GLU A 385 -23.54 -2.38 12.74
C GLU A 385 -24.57 -1.75 13.70
N ASP A 386 -24.50 -0.44 13.91
CA ASP A 386 -25.29 0.26 14.96
C ASP A 386 -26.46 1.10 14.43
N ASN A 387 -26.86 0.91 13.16
CA ASN A 387 -27.89 1.71 12.47
C ASN A 387 -27.59 3.23 12.47
N GLY A 388 -26.31 3.60 12.58
CA GLY A 388 -25.83 4.97 12.53
C GLY A 388 -25.57 5.57 13.91
N HIS A 389 -24.56 6.42 13.98
CA HIS A 389 -24.10 7.04 15.22
C HIS A 389 -23.54 8.44 14.96
N HIS A 390 -23.43 9.24 16.01
CA HIS A 390 -22.74 10.51 15.98
C HIS A 390 -21.24 10.28 15.76
N LYS A 391 -20.59 11.08 14.91
CA LYS A 391 -19.16 10.95 14.56
C LYS A 391 -18.21 10.80 15.75
N ALA A 392 -18.56 11.44 16.88
CA ALA A 392 -17.79 11.37 18.12
C ALA A 392 -17.70 9.96 18.72
N LEU A 393 -18.64 9.07 18.40
CA LEU A 393 -18.70 7.68 18.87
C LEU A 393 -18.08 6.69 17.88
N CYS A 394 -17.70 7.14 16.69
CA CYS A 394 -17.23 6.25 15.64
C CYS A 394 -15.88 5.60 15.98
N SER A 395 -15.84 4.27 15.98
CA SER A 395 -14.64 3.44 16.17
C SER A 395 -13.74 3.38 14.93
N VAL A 396 -14.27 3.67 13.73
CA VAL A 396 -13.51 3.66 12.47
C VAL A 396 -12.29 4.57 12.57
N ALA A 397 -12.43 5.77 13.15
CA ALA A 397 -11.34 6.74 13.26
C ALA A 397 -10.15 6.23 14.11
N ASP A 398 -10.40 5.27 15.00
CA ASP A 398 -9.41 4.68 15.90
C ASP A 398 -8.83 3.36 15.34
N SER A 399 -9.46 2.80 14.30
CA SER A 399 -9.14 1.50 13.70
C SER A 399 -7.96 1.53 12.72
N ARG A 400 -7.23 2.65 12.64
CA ARG A 400 -6.07 2.79 11.75
C ARG A 400 -4.98 1.75 12.04
N SER A 401 -4.76 1.42 13.30
CA SER A 401 -3.81 0.38 13.71
C SER A 401 -4.20 -1.00 13.17
N LEU A 402 -5.50 -1.32 13.12
CA LEU A 402 -5.99 -2.57 12.54
C LEU A 402 -5.66 -2.67 11.05
N LEU A 403 -5.78 -1.57 10.29
CA LEU A 403 -5.35 -1.55 8.88
C LEU A 403 -3.85 -1.76 8.73
N VAL A 404 -3.04 -1.14 9.58
CA VAL A 404 -1.57 -1.33 9.57
C VAL A 404 -1.23 -2.79 9.85
N ASN A 405 -1.89 -3.41 10.83
CA ASN A 405 -1.71 -4.82 11.15
C ASN A 405 -2.17 -5.75 10.00
N ARG A 406 -3.27 -5.41 9.33
CA ARG A 406 -3.75 -6.15 8.15
C ARG A 406 -2.77 -6.07 6.98
N ILE A 407 -2.17 -4.90 6.74
CA ILE A 407 -1.07 -4.73 5.75
C ILE A 407 0.12 -5.61 6.12
N ALA A 408 0.54 -5.62 7.39
CA ALA A 408 1.66 -6.44 7.84
C ALA A 408 1.38 -7.93 7.65
N SER A 409 0.17 -8.37 8.00
CA SER A 409 -0.28 -9.77 7.84
C SER A 409 -0.30 -10.19 6.36
N LEU A 410 -0.86 -9.37 5.47
CA LEU A 410 -0.85 -9.63 4.02
C LEU A 410 0.56 -9.67 3.44
N LYS A 411 1.46 -8.78 3.87
CA LYS A 411 2.87 -8.82 3.44
C LYS A 411 3.52 -10.14 3.84
N LYS A 412 3.32 -10.57 5.09
CA LYS A 412 3.85 -11.82 5.62
C LYS A 412 3.31 -13.02 4.83
N GLU A 413 2.00 -13.05 4.56
CA GLU A 413 1.38 -14.12 3.79
C GLU A 413 1.93 -14.21 2.36
N ILE A 414 2.10 -13.06 1.69
CA ILE A 414 2.71 -13.00 0.35
C ILE A 414 4.15 -13.54 0.39
N GLU A 415 4.93 -13.20 1.41
CA GLU A 415 6.30 -13.69 1.59
C GLU A 415 6.34 -15.20 1.83
N GLU A 416 5.49 -15.72 2.72
CA GLU A 416 5.37 -17.15 2.99
C GLU A 416 4.95 -17.95 1.76
N ARG A 417 4.03 -17.41 0.93
CA ARG A 417 3.65 -18.06 -0.34
C ARG A 417 4.80 -18.06 -1.34
N ARG A 418 5.49 -16.93 -1.51
CA ARG A 418 6.69 -16.85 -2.38
C ARG A 418 7.79 -17.82 -1.94
N ALA A 419 8.00 -17.97 -0.63
CA ALA A 419 8.96 -18.92 -0.09
C ALA A 419 8.56 -20.38 -0.38
N ARG A 420 7.27 -20.72 -0.24
CA ARG A 420 6.74 -22.05 -0.61
C ARG A 420 6.90 -22.35 -2.10
N SER A 421 6.64 -21.39 -2.98
CA SER A 421 6.82 -21.58 -4.43
C SER A 421 8.30 -21.84 -4.78
N ARG A 422 9.24 -21.07 -4.21
CA ARG A 422 10.69 -21.28 -4.41
C ARG A 422 11.18 -22.62 -3.87
N GLY A 423 10.69 -23.04 -2.69
CA GLY A 423 11.09 -24.31 -2.07
C GLY A 423 10.63 -25.55 -2.85
N ARG A 424 9.51 -25.46 -3.60
CA ARG A 424 9.06 -26.53 -4.50
C ARG A 424 9.94 -26.63 -5.76
N GLU A 425 10.45 -25.50 -6.23
CA GLU A 425 11.31 -25.42 -7.41
C GLU A 425 12.70 -26.02 -7.15
N CYS A 426 13.28 -25.82 -5.96
CA CYS A 426 14.56 -26.43 -5.58
C CYS A 426 14.51 -27.96 -5.41
N ARG A 427 13.37 -28.55 -5.02
CA ARG A 427 13.25 -30.03 -4.85
C ARG A 427 13.15 -30.80 -6.18
N ARG A 428 13.02 -30.10 -7.32
CA ARG A 428 12.93 -30.73 -8.65
C ARG A 428 14.27 -30.80 -9.40
N ILE A 429 15.36 -30.31 -8.81
CA ILE A 429 16.66 -30.19 -9.50
C ILE A 429 17.65 -31.31 -9.08
N ASP A 430 17.32 -32.15 -8.11
CA ASP A 430 18.15 -33.31 -7.76
C ASP A 430 17.57 -34.60 -8.39
N PRO A 431 18.16 -35.12 -9.49
CA PRO A 431 17.83 -36.42 -10.06
C PRO A 431 18.39 -37.60 -9.24
#